data_AF-A0A1Y3BP00-F1
#
_entry.id   AF-A0A1Y3BP00-F1
#
_cell.length_a   1.000
_cell.length_b   1.000
_cell.length_c   1.000
_cell.angle_alpha   90.00
_cell.angle_beta   90.00
_cell.angle_gamma   90.00
#
_symmetry.space_group_name_H-M   'P 1'
#
loop_
_entity.id
_entity.type
_entity.pdbx_description
1 polymer ?
#
loop_
_entity_poly.entity_id
_entity_poly.type
_entity_poly.pdbx_seq_one_letter_code
_entity_poly.pdbx_strand_id
1 'polypeptide(L)'
;MRPLSCTSIFIYLFLGYILYSTYIFYTFLFPPECPYKDSNKCLNPAFKSTDVFQLFLCTSTKSEIIIAVIDKQLDCYNHNISFNLAEPFHLNFQIELPDETLNNHSLYQHVILTKLMSTQQVTTNIIRSKHTVTFVAPLTRYLIPTENVFNLLKSDNQKTTQSTKHSRRP
;
A
#
# COMPACT_ATOMS: atom_id res chain seq x y z
N MET A 1 -35.18 -27.23 -52.81
CA MET A 1 -34.51 -26.89 -51.54
C MET A 1 -33.87 -28.16 -50.99
N ARG A 2 -32.54 -28.25 -50.90
CA ARG A 2 -31.86 -29.43 -50.35
C ARG A 2 -31.99 -29.41 -48.82
N PRO A 3 -32.41 -30.50 -48.15
CA PRO A 3 -32.48 -30.54 -46.70
C PRO A 3 -31.06 -30.39 -46.14
N LEU A 4 -30.86 -29.44 -45.23
CA LEU A 4 -29.59 -29.34 -44.51
C LEU A 4 -29.37 -30.64 -43.73
N SER A 5 -28.21 -31.25 -43.91
CA SER A 5 -27.77 -32.40 -43.11
C SER A 5 -27.69 -32.01 -41.63
N CYS A 6 -28.10 -32.90 -40.72
CA CYS A 6 -28.03 -32.68 -39.27
C CYS A 6 -26.63 -32.26 -38.80
N THR A 7 -25.58 -32.82 -39.41
CA THR A 7 -24.18 -32.43 -39.15
C THR A 7 -23.92 -30.96 -39.45
N SER A 8 -24.50 -30.41 -40.52
CA SER A 8 -24.37 -29.00 -40.88
C SER A 8 -25.03 -28.10 -39.82
N ILE A 9 -26.17 -28.52 -39.27
CA ILE A 9 -26.88 -27.78 -38.22
C ILE A 9 -26.02 -27.68 -36.95
N PHE A 10 -25.41 -28.79 -36.53
CA PHE A 10 -24.53 -28.81 -35.36
C PHE A 10 -23.29 -27.93 -35.55
N ILE A 11 -22.70 -27.91 -36.76
CA ILE A 11 -21.56 -27.06 -37.07
C ILE A 11 -21.95 -25.58 -36.95
N TYR A 12 -23.11 -25.17 -37.49
CA TYR A 12 -23.57 -23.78 -37.37
C TYR A 12 -23.85 -23.37 -35.92
N LEU A 13 -24.47 -24.25 -35.12
CA LEU A 13 -24.70 -23.99 -33.71
C LEU A 13 -23.39 -23.86 -32.93
N PHE A 14 -22.42 -24.72 -33.20
CA PHE A 14 -21.11 -24.67 -32.55
C PHE A 14 -20.34 -23.40 -32.91
N LEU A 15 -20.38 -22.98 -34.19
CA LEU A 15 -19.76 -21.74 -34.62
C LEU A 15 -20.42 -20.52 -33.96
N GLY A 16 -21.76 -20.50 -33.89
CA GLY A 16 -22.52 -19.47 -33.20
C GLY A 16 -22.18 -19.39 -31.71
N TYR A 17 -22.01 -20.54 -31.06
CA TYR A 17 -21.57 -20.62 -29.67
C TYR A 17 -20.16 -20.02 -29.50
N ILE A 18 -19.19 -20.38 -30.34
CA ILE A 18 -17.83 -19.81 -30.25
C ILE A 18 -17.86 -18.28 -30.41
N LEU A 19 -18.59 -17.77 -31.39
CA LEU A 19 -18.72 -16.33 -31.62
C LEU A 19 -19.35 -15.63 -30.42
N TYR A 20 -20.42 -16.20 -29.87
CA TYR A 20 -21.10 -15.67 -28.69
C TYR A 20 -20.19 -15.68 -27.45
N SER A 21 -19.51 -16.79 -27.17
CA SER A 21 -18.56 -16.90 -26.06
C SER A 21 -17.42 -15.89 -26.21
N THR A 22 -16.85 -15.75 -27.42
CA THR A 22 -15.79 -14.77 -27.70
C THR A 22 -16.28 -13.35 -27.46
N TYR A 23 -17.50 -13.02 -27.88
CA TYR A 23 -18.12 -11.72 -27.63
C TYR A 23 -18.30 -11.43 -26.13
N ILE A 24 -18.73 -12.41 -25.33
CA ILE A 24 -18.86 -12.27 -23.88
C ILE A 24 -17.49 -12.03 -23.23
N PHE A 25 -16.47 -12.81 -23.60
CA PHE A 25 -15.11 -12.61 -23.10
C PHE A 25 -14.58 -11.23 -23.46
N TYR A 26 -14.76 -10.81 -24.71
CA TYR A 26 -14.36 -9.48 -25.16
C TYR A 26 -15.03 -8.37 -24.33
N THR A 27 -16.34 -8.47 -24.12
CA THR A 27 -17.11 -7.47 -23.34
C THR A 27 -16.70 -7.44 -21.87
N PHE A 28 -16.28 -8.57 -21.30
CA PHE A 28 -15.78 -8.63 -19.93
C PHE A 28 -14.38 -8.01 -19.78
N LEU A 29 -13.49 -8.26 -20.74
CA LEU A 29 -12.13 -7.69 -20.77
C LEU A 29 -12.13 -6.19 -21.10
N PHE A 30 -13.07 -5.76 -21.93
CA PHE A 30 -13.23 -4.39 -22.39
C PHE A 30 -14.64 -3.91 -22.07
N PRO A 31 -14.93 -3.60 -20.79
CA PRO A 31 -16.22 -3.08 -20.39
C PRO A 31 -16.50 -1.78 -21.15
N PRO A 32 -17.73 -1.59 -21.68
CA PRO A 32 -18.08 -0.38 -22.41
C PRO A 32 -18.00 0.84 -21.49
N GLU A 33 -17.68 2.00 -22.07
CA GLU A 33 -17.72 3.27 -21.35
C GLU A 33 -19.11 3.52 -20.77
N CYS A 34 -19.13 4.19 -19.62
CA CYS A 34 -20.35 4.52 -18.94
C CYS A 34 -21.25 5.41 -19.81
N PRO A 35 -22.45 4.94 -20.21
CA PRO A 35 -23.32 5.72 -21.07
C PRO A 35 -23.82 6.96 -20.33
N TYR A 36 -23.60 8.15 -20.89
CA TYR A 36 -23.99 9.44 -20.31
C TYR A 36 -25.48 9.54 -19.92
N LYS A 37 -26.35 8.73 -20.55
CA LYS A 37 -27.81 8.75 -20.33
C LYS A 37 -28.32 7.73 -19.29
N ASP A 38 -27.52 6.73 -18.92
CA ASP A 38 -27.95 5.59 -18.07
C ASP A 38 -26.97 5.40 -16.89
N SER A 39 -26.87 6.42 -16.02
CA SER A 39 -25.99 6.40 -14.83
C SER A 39 -26.27 5.23 -13.87
N ASN A 40 -27.47 4.65 -13.92
CA ASN A 40 -27.85 3.50 -13.08
C ASN A 40 -27.20 2.17 -13.50
N LYS A 41 -26.62 2.09 -14.72
CA LYS A 41 -25.89 0.90 -15.19
C LYS A 41 -24.38 0.99 -14.90
N CYS A 42 -23.96 2.09 -14.27
CA CYS A 42 -22.57 2.39 -14.00
C CYS A 42 -22.17 2.09 -12.57
N LEU A 43 -20.88 1.82 -12.39
CA LEU A 43 -20.26 1.83 -11.07
C LEU A 43 -20.30 3.27 -10.56
N ASN A 44 -21.07 3.49 -9.51
CA ASN A 44 -21.07 4.76 -8.81
C ASN A 44 -19.93 4.78 -7.79
N PRO A 45 -19.23 5.92 -7.63
CA PRO A 45 -18.24 6.04 -6.58
C PRO A 45 -18.90 5.78 -5.23
N ALA A 46 -18.16 5.14 -4.32
CA ALA A 46 -18.65 4.85 -2.98
C ALA A 46 -18.95 6.11 -2.15
N PHE A 47 -18.49 7.27 -2.63
CA PHE A 47 -18.61 8.56 -1.97
C PHE A 47 -19.03 9.64 -2.95
N LYS A 48 -19.73 10.65 -2.45
CA LYS A 48 -20.13 11.85 -3.19
C LYS A 48 -19.05 12.92 -3.08
N SER A 49 -19.01 13.85 -4.03
CA SER A 49 -18.09 15.00 -3.98
C SER A 49 -18.33 15.93 -2.78
N THR A 50 -19.51 15.88 -2.18
CA THR A 50 -19.89 16.65 -0.99
C THR A 50 -19.56 15.95 0.33
N ASP A 51 -19.06 14.71 0.28
CA ASP A 51 -18.79 13.96 1.49
C ASP A 51 -17.54 14.50 2.18
N VAL A 52 -17.66 14.70 3.50
CA VAL A 52 -16.56 15.16 4.35
C VAL A 52 -15.92 13.94 5.02
N PHE A 53 -14.59 13.90 4.96
CA PHE A 53 -13.79 12.82 5.51
C PHE A 53 -12.99 13.29 6.71
N GLN A 54 -12.45 12.33 7.44
CA GLN A 54 -11.46 12.54 8.47
C GLN A 54 -10.16 11.90 8.01
N LEU A 55 -9.09 12.70 8.03
CA LEU A 55 -7.75 12.28 7.64
C LEU A 55 -6.88 12.17 8.89
N PHE A 56 -6.37 10.97 9.14
CA PHE A 56 -5.33 10.74 10.14
C PHE A 56 -4.00 10.53 9.45
N LEU A 57 -3.00 11.29 9.91
CA LEU A 57 -1.63 11.09 9.53
C LEU A 57 -0.86 10.67 10.77
N CYS A 58 -0.29 9.46 10.73
CA CYS A 58 0.38 8.88 11.87
C CYS A 58 1.70 8.21 11.47
N THR A 59 2.61 8.04 12.41
CA THR A 59 3.87 7.32 12.22
C THR A 59 3.96 6.12 13.14
N SER A 60 4.71 5.09 12.73
CA SER A 60 5.10 4.00 13.62
C SER A 60 6.32 3.25 13.07
N THR A 61 6.95 2.42 13.91
CA THR A 61 8.03 1.51 13.51
C THR A 61 7.53 0.22 12.85
N LYS A 62 6.20 0.05 12.73
CA LYS A 62 5.56 -1.13 12.12
C LYS A 62 5.11 -0.80 10.70
N SER A 63 5.42 -1.69 9.77
CA SER A 63 4.93 -1.60 8.38
C SER A 63 3.43 -1.85 8.27
N GLU A 64 2.87 -2.64 9.18
CA GLU A 64 1.44 -2.98 9.18
C GLU A 64 0.67 -2.11 10.16
N ILE A 65 -0.34 -1.40 9.65
CA ILE A 65 -1.13 -0.46 10.43
C ILE A 65 -1.96 -1.13 11.53
N ILE A 66 -2.45 -2.35 11.30
CA ILE A 66 -3.22 -3.12 12.29
C ILE A 66 -2.35 -3.43 13.51
N ILE A 67 -1.10 -3.85 13.27
CA ILE A 67 -0.15 -4.17 14.34
C ILE A 67 0.19 -2.89 15.11
N ALA A 68 0.46 -1.79 14.41
CA ALA A 68 0.74 -0.49 15.04
C ALA A 68 -0.37 -0.03 15.99
N VAL A 69 -1.64 -0.23 15.62
CA VAL A 69 -2.80 0.13 16.46
C VAL A 69 -2.93 -0.79 17.67
N ILE A 70 -2.73 -2.10 17.50
CA ILE A 70 -2.82 -3.08 18.60
C ILE A 70 -1.71 -2.84 19.62
N ASP A 71 -0.48 -2.62 19.15
CA ASP A 71 0.70 -2.39 19.98
C ASP A 71 0.74 -0.96 20.55
N LYS A 72 -0.23 -0.10 20.20
CA LYS A 72 -0.29 1.32 20.58
C LYS A 72 0.96 2.12 20.20
N GLN A 73 1.58 1.77 19.07
CA GLN A 73 2.77 2.42 18.53
C GLN A 73 2.44 3.43 17.43
N LEU A 74 1.15 3.75 17.26
CA LEU A 74 0.69 4.69 16.25
C LEU A 74 0.69 6.10 16.83
N ASP A 75 1.63 6.93 16.41
CA ASP A 75 1.70 8.34 16.81
C ASP A 75 1.08 9.24 15.75
N CYS A 76 -0.08 9.84 16.06
CA CYS A 76 -0.87 10.62 15.11
C CYS A 76 -0.71 12.12 15.37
N TYR A 77 0.03 12.80 14.49
CA TYR A 77 0.33 14.23 14.61
C TYR A 77 -0.69 15.12 13.89
N ASN A 78 -1.50 14.58 12.98
CA ASN A 78 -2.59 15.32 12.37
C ASN A 78 -3.90 14.51 12.37
N HIS A 79 -4.95 15.17 12.82
CA HIS A 79 -6.33 14.71 12.74
C HIS A 79 -7.17 15.83 12.13
N ASN A 80 -7.24 15.91 10.79
CA ASN A 80 -8.15 16.88 10.19
C ASN A 80 -9.57 16.32 10.26
N ILE A 81 -10.42 16.98 11.04
CA ILE A 81 -11.81 16.60 11.29
C ILE A 81 -12.69 16.93 10.06
N SER A 82 -12.21 17.72 9.10
CA SER A 82 -12.98 18.02 7.88
C SER A 82 -12.10 18.08 6.65
N PHE A 83 -11.71 16.90 6.15
CA PHE A 83 -10.96 16.75 4.92
C PHE A 83 -11.91 16.62 3.71
N ASN A 84 -11.78 17.54 2.75
CA ASN A 84 -12.53 17.52 1.50
C ASN A 84 -11.64 16.99 0.36
N LEU A 85 -12.10 15.94 -0.32
CA LEU A 85 -11.36 15.35 -1.46
C LEU A 85 -11.37 16.25 -2.71
N ALA A 86 -12.32 17.18 -2.82
CA ALA A 86 -12.43 18.05 -3.98
C ALA A 86 -11.41 19.21 -3.98
N GLU A 87 -10.75 19.45 -2.86
CA GLU A 87 -9.83 20.58 -2.67
C GLU A 87 -8.39 20.10 -2.56
N PRO A 88 -7.42 20.80 -3.19
CA PRO A 88 -6.01 20.47 -3.04
C PRO A 88 -5.57 20.73 -1.60
N PHE A 89 -5.01 19.71 -0.94
CA PHE A 89 -4.53 19.79 0.43
C PHE A 89 -3.01 19.65 0.48
N HIS A 90 -2.34 20.63 1.08
CA HIS A 90 -0.92 20.62 1.33
C HIS A 90 -0.68 20.82 2.83
N LEU A 91 0.14 19.96 3.43
CA LEU A 91 0.53 20.06 4.84
C LEU A 91 2.03 19.89 4.97
N ASN A 92 2.68 20.86 5.59
CA ASN A 92 4.06 20.74 6.04
C ASN A 92 4.04 20.42 7.53
N PHE A 93 4.73 19.36 7.93
CA PHE A 93 4.84 18.94 9.32
C PHE A 93 6.24 18.41 9.59
N GLN A 94 6.67 18.55 10.84
CA GLN A 94 7.96 18.03 11.30
C GLN A 94 7.71 16.72 12.02
N ILE A 95 8.46 15.69 11.66
CA ILE A 95 8.43 14.39 12.32
C ILE A 95 9.74 14.23 13.05
N GLU A 96 9.69 14.01 14.35
CA GLU A 96 10.85 13.61 15.11
C GLU A 96 11.10 12.12 14.89
N LEU A 97 12.36 11.74 14.62
CA LEU A 97 12.73 10.34 14.45
C LEU A 97 12.78 9.66 15.82
N PRO A 98 11.96 8.62 16.08
CA PRO A 98 12.04 7.87 17.34
C PRO A 98 13.38 7.16 17.49
N ASP A 99 13.90 7.08 18.73
CA ASP A 99 15.17 6.39 19.03
C ASP A 99 15.18 4.92 18.57
N GLU A 100 14.02 4.26 18.57
CA GLU A 100 13.86 2.90 18.07
C GLU A 100 14.29 2.75 16.59
N THR A 101 14.11 3.80 15.78
CA THR A 101 14.50 3.82 14.37
C THR A 101 16.01 3.87 14.19
N LEU A 102 16.75 4.35 15.18
CA LEU A 102 18.21 4.30 15.19
C LEU A 102 18.71 2.88 15.52
N ASN A 103 17.92 2.10 16.27
CA ASN A 103 18.24 0.75 16.73
C ASN A 103 17.55 -0.32 15.87
N ASN A 104 17.95 -0.42 14.60
CA ASN A 104 17.56 -1.48 13.66
C ASN A 104 16.09 -1.49 13.20
N HIS A 105 15.38 -0.37 13.29
CA HIS A 105 14.01 -0.27 12.79
C HIS A 105 13.88 0.76 11.66
N SER A 106 12.79 0.65 10.91
CA SER A 106 12.39 1.62 9.87
C SER A 106 11.17 2.39 10.35
N LEU A 107 11.05 3.65 9.96
CA LEU A 107 9.89 4.48 10.26
C LEU A 107 8.92 4.45 9.08
N TYR A 108 7.64 4.26 9.37
CA TYR A 108 6.56 4.23 8.39
C TYR A 108 5.56 5.34 8.65
N GLN A 109 5.14 6.00 7.57
CA GLN A 109 3.99 6.89 7.54
C GLN A 109 2.74 6.06 7.25
N HIS A 110 1.76 6.18 8.13
CA HIS A 110 0.42 5.64 7.99
C HIS A 110 -0.53 6.79 7.64
N VAL A 111 -1.26 6.63 6.54
CA VAL A 111 -2.30 7.56 6.09
C VAL A 111 -3.62 6.83 6.16
N ILE A 112 -4.56 7.34 6.95
CA ILE A 112 -5.88 6.74 7.14
C ILE A 112 -6.92 7.76 6.75
N LEU A 113 -7.72 7.42 5.76
CA LEU A 113 -8.86 8.21 5.33
C LEU A 113 -10.13 7.44 5.66
N THR A 114 -11.02 8.06 6.43
CA THR A 114 -12.31 7.48 6.79
C THR A 114 -13.41 8.52 6.67
N LYS A 115 -14.66 8.08 6.60
CA LYS A 115 -15.81 8.97 6.79
C LYS A 115 -15.68 9.70 8.13
N LEU A 116 -16.14 10.95 8.17
CA LEU A 116 -16.16 11.77 9.38
C LEU A 116 -16.74 11.01 10.59
N MET A 117 -15.94 10.89 11.65
CA MET A 117 -16.34 10.31 12.92
C MET A 117 -16.13 11.31 14.06
N SER A 118 -16.79 11.07 15.19
CA SER A 118 -16.60 11.88 16.41
C SER A 118 -15.28 11.57 17.14
N THR A 119 -14.60 10.47 16.79
CA THR A 119 -13.42 9.99 17.50
C THR A 119 -12.14 10.60 16.92
N GLN A 120 -11.25 11.07 17.80
CA GLN A 120 -9.95 11.61 17.41
C GLN A 120 -8.83 10.56 17.41
N GLN A 121 -9.11 9.35 17.88
CA GLN A 121 -8.13 8.26 17.97
C GLN A 121 -8.42 7.17 16.95
N VAL A 122 -7.36 6.67 16.33
CA VAL A 122 -7.43 5.53 15.42
C VAL A 122 -7.59 4.26 16.25
N THR A 123 -8.66 3.51 15.97
CA THR A 123 -8.95 2.23 16.63
C THR A 123 -9.00 1.10 15.61
N THR A 124 -8.91 -0.13 16.09
CA THR A 124 -9.01 -1.34 15.25
C THR A 124 -10.33 -1.40 14.47
N ASN A 125 -11.42 -0.86 15.03
CA ASN A 125 -12.72 -0.76 14.37
C ASN A 125 -12.67 0.18 13.16
N ILE A 126 -11.96 1.31 13.27
CA ILE A 126 -11.78 2.25 12.16
C ILE A 126 -10.99 1.59 11.04
N ILE A 127 -9.88 0.92 11.38
CA ILE A 127 -9.02 0.26 10.38
C ILE A 127 -9.73 -0.90 9.67
N ARG A 128 -10.60 -1.63 10.37
CA ARG A 128 -11.37 -2.75 9.79
C ARG A 128 -12.63 -2.32 9.04
N SER A 129 -13.00 -1.04 9.09
CA SER A 129 -14.19 -0.55 8.40
C SER A 129 -14.02 -0.63 6.89
N LYS A 130 -15.07 -1.09 6.19
CA LYS A 130 -15.11 -1.13 4.71
C LYS A 130 -15.06 0.26 4.06
N HIS A 131 -15.31 1.31 4.84
CA HIS A 131 -15.30 2.70 4.39
C HIS A 131 -14.00 3.44 4.73
N THR A 132 -13.01 2.71 5.28
CA THR A 132 -11.70 3.26 5.60
C THR A 132 -10.70 2.82 4.54
N VAL A 133 -9.93 3.78 4.03
CA VAL A 133 -8.79 3.54 3.15
C VAL A 133 -7.53 3.79 3.95
N THR A 134 -6.58 2.86 3.85
CA THR A 134 -5.28 2.98 4.52
C THR A 134 -4.18 2.93 3.47
N PHE A 135 -3.13 3.70 3.70
CA PHE A 135 -1.93 3.70 2.88
C PHE A 135 -0.71 3.79 3.79
N VAL A 136 0.35 3.07 3.43
CA VAL A 136 1.59 3.05 4.20
C VAL A 136 2.76 3.34 3.28
N ALA A 137 3.63 4.25 3.70
CA ALA A 137 4.88 4.56 3.02
C ALA A 137 6.07 4.55 4.00
N PRO A 138 7.22 3.96 3.63
CA PRO A 138 8.42 4.06 4.44
C PRO A 138 8.99 5.49 4.38
N LEU A 139 9.19 6.11 5.54
CA LEU A 139 9.88 7.39 5.70
C LEU A 139 11.39 7.19 5.83
N THR A 140 11.79 6.15 6.57
CA THR A 140 13.18 5.73 6.69
C THR A 140 13.29 4.24 6.39
N ARG A 141 14.51 3.79 6.10
CA ARG A 141 14.82 2.37 5.92
C ARG A 141 16.04 2.02 6.74
N TYR A 142 15.94 0.93 7.49
CA TYR A 142 17.08 0.36 8.18
C TYR A 142 18.12 -0.12 7.14
N LEU A 143 19.35 0.32 7.32
CA LEU A 143 20.49 -0.08 6.51
C LEU A 143 21.30 -1.11 7.28
N ILE A 144 21.51 -2.28 6.68
CA ILE A 144 22.38 -3.31 7.26
C ILE A 144 23.82 -2.78 7.25
N PRO A 145 24.52 -2.75 8.39
CA PRO A 145 25.90 -2.30 8.45
C PRO A 145 26.80 -3.15 7.55
N THR A 146 27.33 -2.56 6.48
CA THR A 146 28.19 -3.25 5.53
C THR A 146 29.57 -3.54 6.13
N GLU A 147 30.07 -2.66 7.00
CA GLU A 147 31.47 -2.68 7.47
C GLU A 147 31.82 -3.93 8.30
N ASN A 148 30.88 -4.44 9.10
CA ASN A 148 31.11 -5.63 9.91
C ASN A 148 31.17 -6.92 9.09
N VAL A 149 30.49 -6.97 7.94
CA VAL A 149 30.49 -8.15 7.05
C VAL A 149 31.76 -8.17 6.19
N PHE A 150 32.24 -7.01 5.74
CA PHE A 150 33.47 -6.93 4.94
C PHE A 150 34.76 -7.05 5.75
N ASN A 151 34.78 -6.66 7.03
CA ASN A 151 35.96 -6.84 7.88
C ASN A 151 36.29 -8.32 8.19
N LEU A 152 35.29 -9.20 8.13
CA LEU A 152 35.50 -10.64 8.31
C LEU A 152 36.29 -11.27 7.15
N LEU A 153 36.18 -10.72 5.93
CA LEU A 153 36.92 -11.18 4.75
C LEU A 153 38.34 -10.60 4.64
N LYS A 154 38.63 -9.50 5.37
CA LYS A 154 39.97 -8.90 5.41
C LYS A 154 40.91 -9.57 6.41
N SER A 155 40.37 -10.34 7.35
CA SER A 155 41.13 -10.87 8.49
C SER A 155 41.97 -12.12 8.16
N ASP A 156 41.71 -12.80 7.03
CA ASP A 156 42.44 -14.01 6.64
C ASP A 156 43.70 -13.77 5.78
N ASN A 157 43.99 -12.53 5.38
CA ASN A 157 45.12 -12.21 4.51
C ASN A 157 46.27 -11.44 5.18
N GLN A 158 46.33 -11.38 6.51
CA GLN A 158 47.47 -10.77 7.23
C GLN A 158 48.06 -11.71 8.29
N LYS A 159 48.58 -12.86 7.84
CA LYS A 159 49.60 -13.60 8.56
C LYS A 159 50.87 -13.69 7.72
N THR A 160 51.68 -12.63 7.72
CA THR A 160 53.13 -12.77 7.48
C THR A 160 53.91 -11.66 8.20
N THR A 161 54.41 -12.03 9.38
CA THR A 161 55.79 -11.80 9.88
C THR A 161 56.40 -10.40 9.78
N GLN A 162 56.61 -9.73 10.92
CA GLN A 162 57.95 -9.36 11.41
C GLN A 162 57.97 -8.82 12.85
N SER A 163 58.49 -9.68 13.74
CA SER A 163 59.39 -9.47 14.89
C SER A 163 59.61 -8.08 15.51
N THR A 164 59.30 -8.01 16.82
CA THR A 164 60.02 -7.34 17.94
C THR A 164 60.82 -6.04 17.71
N LYS A 165 60.48 -4.99 18.48
CA LYS A 165 61.39 -4.44 19.52
C LYS A 165 60.70 -3.57 20.57
N HIS A 166 61.12 -3.87 21.79
CA HIS A 166 60.91 -3.26 23.10
C HIS A 166 61.36 -1.78 23.16
N SER A 167 60.61 -0.87 23.80
CA SER A 167 61.13 0.10 24.79
C SER A 167 60.03 0.98 25.43
N ARG A 168 60.36 1.48 26.62
CA ARG A 168 59.56 2.00 27.73
C ARG A 168 58.84 3.36 27.51
N ARG A 169 57.78 3.55 28.33
CA ARG A 169 57.16 4.82 28.73
C ARG A 169 58.18 5.83 29.28
N PRO A 170 57.85 7.14 29.19
CA PRO A 170 57.34 7.89 30.34
C PRO A 170 55.83 8.10 30.30
#